data_AF-A0A5B7TSS4-F1
#
_entry.id   AF-A0A5B7TSS4-F1
#
_cell.length_a   1.000
_cell.length_b   1.000
_cell.length_c   1.000
_cell.angle_alpha   90.00
_cell.angle_beta   90.00
_cell.angle_gamma   90.00
#
_symmetry.space_group_name_H-M   'P 1'
#
loop_
_entity.id
_entity.type
_entity.pdbx_description
1 polymer ?
#
loop_
_entity_poly.entity_id
_entity_poly.type
_entity_poly.pdbx_seq_one_letter_code
_entity_poly.pdbx_strand_id
1 'polypeptide(L)'
;MIGSTNAFNRLKKEQQKLIDFSVLICYAVPNLKKSIKGFEESVPNYENLAKPEYFKEDTDVNRLKAVSRHYKENLGKYLLLSAFSFVEYYFRDVVDELIEFHGGKEKFISNTQNRHKDSLKLENEEIEKRKRKLREPLKGAKWEKYKKQISELKDIPTYRHPSELLASFGLKYFIESVGGSNFKSVMIPDILENAFGIDLSEKVNKHPDLEDKDLKETFDYVRDLRNQIGHGNSSELGFNKAMDLIRYFRTLAVKIDSHLVKNFFVLERYN
;
A
#
# COMPACT_ATOMS: atom_id res chain seq x y z
N MET A 1 8.70 5.12 21.94
CA MET A 1 7.47 5.28 21.13
C MET A 1 7.78 4.75 19.74
N ILE A 2 6.92 3.93 19.14
CA ILE A 2 7.14 3.45 17.76
C ILE A 2 7.04 4.67 16.85
N GLY A 3 8.13 5.01 16.16
CA GLY A 3 8.17 6.16 15.23
C GLY A 3 7.79 5.77 13.80
N SER A 4 7.99 4.50 13.44
CA SER A 4 7.62 3.88 12.18
C SER A 4 7.65 2.36 12.31
N THR A 5 6.96 1.64 11.43
CA THR A 5 7.02 0.16 11.41
C THR A 5 8.34 -0.34 10.80
N ASN A 6 8.72 -1.59 11.09
CA ASN A 6 9.91 -2.20 10.49
C ASN A 6 9.65 -2.47 8.99
N ALA A 7 8.43 -2.83 8.63
CA ALA A 7 7.95 -2.99 7.26
C ALA A 7 8.20 -1.71 6.44
N PHE A 8 7.80 -0.56 6.97
CA PHE A 8 8.02 0.73 6.31
C PHE A 8 9.51 1.06 6.16
N ASN A 9 10.32 0.78 7.19
CA ASN A 9 11.78 0.97 7.11
C ASN A 9 12.44 0.10 6.03
N ARG A 10 11.99 -1.16 5.86
CA ARG A 10 12.42 -2.03 4.76
C ARG A 10 12.03 -1.45 3.40
N LEU A 11 10.77 -1.04 3.24
CA LEU A 11 10.28 -0.42 2.01
C LEU A 11 11.11 0.80 1.61
N LYS A 12 11.36 1.71 2.57
CA LYS A 12 12.15 2.93 2.34
C LYS A 12 13.54 2.61 1.81
N LYS A 13 14.19 1.58 2.39
CA LYS A 13 15.52 1.12 1.96
C LYS A 13 15.51 0.57 0.54
N GLU A 14 14.56 -0.32 0.21
CA GLU A 14 14.49 -0.93 -1.12
C GLU A 14 14.09 0.08 -2.21
N GLN A 15 13.16 0.99 -1.92
CA GLN A 15 12.83 2.09 -2.83
C GLN A 15 14.01 3.04 -3.06
N GLN A 16 14.82 3.30 -2.03
CA GLN A 16 16.01 4.14 -2.21
C GLN A 16 17.05 3.47 -3.10
N LYS A 17 17.36 2.18 -2.86
CA LYS A 17 18.26 1.40 -3.74
C LYS A 17 17.77 1.39 -5.19
N LEU A 18 16.47 1.25 -5.40
CA LEU A 18 15.84 1.27 -6.72
C LEU A 18 16.08 2.62 -7.43
N ILE A 19 15.95 3.72 -6.70
CA ILE A 19 16.21 5.07 -7.22
C ILE A 19 17.70 5.26 -7.49
N ASP A 20 18.58 4.87 -6.56
CA ASP A 20 20.03 4.99 -6.72
C ASP A 20 20.51 4.23 -7.97
N PHE A 21 19.96 3.03 -8.20
CA PHE A 21 20.22 2.26 -9.41
C PHE A 21 19.73 3.00 -10.67
N SER A 22 18.55 3.61 -10.62
CA SER A 22 18.03 4.41 -11.75
C SER A 22 18.91 5.61 -12.08
N VAL A 23 19.46 6.27 -11.06
CA VAL A 23 20.42 7.37 -11.20
C VAL A 23 21.68 6.86 -11.89
N LEU A 24 22.24 5.73 -11.42
CA LEU A 24 23.41 5.10 -12.04
C LEU A 24 23.19 4.84 -13.53
N ILE A 25 22.06 4.22 -13.91
CA ILE A 25 21.73 3.93 -15.31
C ILE A 25 21.57 5.22 -16.13
N CYS A 26 20.94 6.26 -15.56
CA CYS A 26 20.78 7.56 -16.19
C CYS A 26 22.10 8.30 -16.43
N TYR A 27 23.16 8.01 -15.68
CA TYR A 27 24.52 8.48 -15.98
C TYR A 27 25.28 7.54 -16.93
N ALA A 28 25.13 6.23 -16.75
CA ALA A 28 25.88 5.23 -17.51
C ALA A 28 25.50 5.22 -18.99
N VAL A 29 24.20 5.23 -19.32
CA VAL A 29 23.76 5.11 -20.73
C VAL A 29 24.12 6.31 -21.59
N PRO A 30 23.98 7.58 -21.14
CA PRO A 30 24.48 8.73 -21.91
C PRO A 30 25.99 8.69 -22.13
N ASN A 31 26.77 8.28 -21.13
CA ASN A 31 28.21 8.12 -21.29
C ASN A 31 28.55 7.01 -22.28
N LEU A 32 27.84 5.87 -22.23
CA LEU A 32 27.97 4.81 -23.23
C LEU A 32 27.68 5.33 -24.65
N LYS A 33 26.61 6.11 -24.83
CA LYS A 33 26.28 6.73 -26.12
C LYS A 33 27.38 7.67 -26.61
N LYS A 34 27.97 8.46 -25.71
CA LYS A 34 29.13 9.32 -26.02
C LYS A 34 30.33 8.49 -26.46
N SER A 35 30.63 7.40 -25.76
CA SER A 35 31.75 6.52 -26.10
C SER A 35 31.54 5.81 -27.45
N ILE A 36 30.33 5.33 -27.73
CA ILE A 36 29.98 4.76 -29.04
C ILE A 36 30.22 5.80 -30.15
N LYS A 37 29.76 7.04 -29.96
CA LYS A 37 29.98 8.10 -30.93
C LYS A 37 31.47 8.41 -31.14
N GLY A 38 32.24 8.51 -30.05
CA GLY A 38 33.70 8.75 -30.14
C GLY A 38 34.45 7.62 -30.84
N PHE A 39 34.03 6.36 -30.62
CA PHE A 39 34.55 5.19 -31.33
C PHE A 39 34.22 5.24 -32.82
N GLU A 40 32.96 5.54 -33.19
CA GLU A 40 32.53 5.69 -34.59
C GLU A 40 33.28 6.82 -35.33
N GLU A 41 33.55 7.93 -34.63
CA GLU A 41 34.24 9.11 -35.17
C GLU A 41 35.78 9.05 -35.06
N SER A 42 36.34 7.94 -34.55
CA SER A 42 37.79 7.77 -34.34
C SER A 42 38.43 8.90 -33.49
N VAL A 43 37.72 9.36 -32.46
CA VAL A 43 38.20 10.40 -31.55
C VAL A 43 39.31 9.83 -30.65
N PRO A 44 40.43 10.55 -30.43
CA PRO A 44 41.49 10.10 -29.54
C PRO A 44 40.97 9.76 -28.12
N ASN A 45 41.45 8.67 -27.53
CA ASN A 45 41.02 8.07 -26.27
C ASN A 45 39.67 7.33 -26.29
N TYR A 46 39.07 7.15 -27.48
CA TYR A 46 37.86 6.35 -27.68
C TYR A 46 38.10 5.15 -28.60
N GLU A 47 39.36 4.70 -28.73
CA GLU A 47 39.75 3.62 -29.64
C GLU A 47 39.15 2.26 -29.23
N ASN A 48 38.75 2.12 -27.97
CA ASN A 48 38.15 0.90 -27.43
C ASN A 48 36.94 1.22 -26.55
N LEU A 49 35.88 0.42 -26.68
CA LEU A 49 34.74 0.46 -25.76
C LEU A 49 35.03 -0.40 -24.52
N ALA A 50 34.40 -0.02 -23.40
CA ALA A 50 34.43 -0.82 -22.18
C ALA A 50 33.91 -2.24 -22.45
N LYS A 51 34.64 -3.25 -21.97
CA LYS A 51 34.23 -4.65 -22.09
C LYS A 51 33.15 -4.96 -21.05
N PRO A 52 32.12 -5.74 -21.41
CA PRO A 52 31.12 -6.18 -20.45
C PRO A 52 31.75 -7.02 -19.34
N GLU A 53 31.34 -6.78 -18.09
CA GLU A 53 31.87 -7.53 -16.92
C GLU A 53 31.31 -8.96 -16.85
N TYR A 54 30.02 -9.14 -17.17
CA TYR A 54 29.33 -10.43 -17.06
C TYR A 54 29.22 -11.20 -18.39
N PHE A 55 29.06 -10.50 -19.51
CA PHE A 55 28.89 -11.14 -20.82
C PHE A 55 30.27 -11.46 -21.45
N LYS A 56 30.42 -12.66 -22.02
CA LYS A 56 31.71 -13.16 -22.57
C LYS A 56 31.92 -12.88 -24.06
N GLU A 57 30.93 -12.27 -24.72
CA GLU A 57 30.95 -12.01 -26.16
C GLU A 57 31.67 -10.70 -26.48
N ASP A 58 32.22 -10.61 -27.70
CA ASP A 58 32.79 -9.37 -28.23
C ASP A 58 31.74 -8.25 -28.32
N THR A 59 32.18 -7.02 -28.11
CA THR A 59 31.31 -5.85 -28.05
C THR A 59 30.68 -5.53 -29.42
N ASP A 60 29.40 -5.89 -29.61
CA ASP A 60 28.61 -5.46 -30.76
C ASP A 60 28.09 -4.02 -30.57
N VAL A 61 28.75 -3.07 -31.24
CA VAL A 61 28.42 -1.64 -31.20
C VAL A 61 27.02 -1.34 -31.71
N ASN A 62 26.58 -2.01 -32.79
CA ASN A 62 25.26 -1.79 -33.40
C ASN A 62 24.15 -2.21 -32.44
N ARG A 63 24.33 -3.37 -31.80
CA ARG A 63 23.40 -3.85 -30.76
C ARG A 63 23.36 -2.90 -29.56
N LEU A 64 24.51 -2.44 -29.06
CA LEU A 64 24.56 -1.49 -27.94
C LEU A 64 23.84 -0.17 -28.26
N LYS A 65 24.04 0.35 -29.48
CA LYS A 65 23.35 1.55 -29.97
C LYS A 65 21.83 1.34 -29.99
N ALA A 66 21.37 0.21 -30.54
CA ALA A 66 19.95 -0.12 -30.62
C ALA A 66 19.29 -0.22 -29.22
N VAL A 67 19.88 -0.97 -28.29
CA VAL A 67 19.29 -1.14 -26.95
C VAL A 67 19.35 0.14 -26.12
N SER A 68 20.39 0.97 -26.31
CA SER A 68 20.52 2.25 -25.60
C SER A 68 19.46 3.27 -26.01
N ARG A 69 18.79 3.12 -27.16
CA ARG A 69 17.74 4.05 -27.62
C ARG A 69 16.54 4.06 -26.67
N HIS A 70 16.11 2.88 -26.23
CA HIS A 70 14.89 2.66 -25.45
C HIS A 70 15.14 2.50 -23.95
N TYR A 71 16.35 2.81 -23.45
CA TYR A 71 16.73 2.52 -22.07
C TYR A 71 15.81 3.17 -21.02
N LYS A 72 15.30 4.39 -21.28
CA LYS A 72 14.42 5.11 -20.35
C LYS A 72 13.06 4.45 -20.21
N GLU A 73 12.50 3.96 -21.32
CA GLU A 73 11.23 3.22 -21.34
C GLU A 73 11.38 1.90 -20.58
N ASN A 74 12.43 1.15 -20.87
CA ASN A 74 12.71 -0.12 -20.19
C ASN A 74 12.98 0.08 -18.70
N LEU A 75 13.81 1.07 -18.34
CA LEU A 75 14.06 1.43 -16.96
C LEU A 75 12.77 1.83 -16.24
N GLY A 76 11.92 2.66 -16.86
CA GLY A 76 10.62 3.05 -16.31
C GLY A 76 9.72 1.84 -16.01
N LYS A 77 9.65 0.87 -16.91
CA LYS A 77 8.90 -0.38 -16.70
C LYS A 77 9.43 -1.17 -15.51
N TYR A 78 10.74 -1.42 -15.45
CA TYR A 78 11.34 -2.20 -14.36
C TYR A 78 11.23 -1.50 -13.00
N LEU A 79 11.36 -0.17 -12.99
CA LEU A 79 11.12 0.65 -11.82
C LEU A 79 9.70 0.49 -11.30
N LEU A 80 8.70 0.56 -12.17
CA LEU A 80 7.31 0.42 -11.76
C LEU A 80 7.01 -0.99 -11.22
N LEU A 81 7.46 -2.03 -11.92
CA LEU A 81 7.28 -3.42 -11.49
C LEU A 81 7.88 -3.64 -10.08
N SER A 82 9.10 -3.16 -9.87
CA SER A 82 9.82 -3.30 -8.61
C SER A 82 9.12 -2.51 -7.49
N ALA A 83 8.81 -1.23 -7.75
CA ALA A 83 8.16 -0.36 -6.77
C ALA A 83 6.78 -0.90 -6.34
N PHE A 84 5.98 -1.38 -7.29
CA PHE A 84 4.69 -2.02 -6.99
C PHE A 84 4.87 -3.24 -6.09
N SER A 85 5.80 -4.13 -6.45
CA SER A 85 6.06 -5.36 -5.70
C SER A 85 6.53 -5.05 -4.27
N PHE A 86 7.37 -4.03 -4.10
CA PHE A 86 7.81 -3.60 -2.77
C PHE A 86 6.66 -3.07 -1.91
N VAL A 87 5.74 -2.28 -2.49
CA VAL A 87 4.56 -1.79 -1.76
C VAL A 87 3.58 -2.90 -1.42
N GLU A 88 3.36 -3.85 -2.33
CA GLU A 88 2.51 -5.02 -2.06
C GLU A 88 3.07 -5.84 -0.89
N TYR A 89 4.38 -6.08 -0.88
CA TYR A 89 5.04 -6.81 0.19
C TYR A 89 5.02 -6.03 1.51
N TYR A 90 5.34 -4.73 1.47
CA TYR A 90 5.21 -3.84 2.63
C TYR A 90 3.83 -3.91 3.27
N PHE A 91 2.76 -3.89 2.47
CA PHE A 91 1.41 -3.92 3.00
C PHE A 91 1.11 -5.21 3.76
N ARG A 92 1.56 -6.37 3.26
CA ARG A 92 1.40 -7.63 3.98
C ARG A 92 2.20 -7.62 5.28
N ASP A 93 3.48 -7.25 5.18
CA ASP A 93 4.40 -7.20 6.31
C ASP A 93 3.93 -6.27 7.43
N VAL A 94 3.35 -5.10 7.11
CA VAL A 94 2.88 -4.16 8.13
C VAL A 94 1.64 -4.67 8.85
N VAL A 95 0.79 -5.43 8.16
CA VAL A 95 -0.37 -6.10 8.77
C VAL A 95 0.09 -7.25 9.68
N ASP A 96 1.09 -8.03 9.24
CA ASP A 96 1.67 -9.08 10.08
C ASP A 96 2.34 -8.48 11.32
N GLU A 97 3.10 -7.39 11.18
CA GLU A 97 3.68 -6.66 12.31
C GLU A 97 2.61 -6.16 13.27
N LEU A 98 1.47 -5.68 12.76
CA LEU A 98 0.33 -5.26 13.58
C LEU A 98 -0.28 -6.45 14.36
N ILE A 99 -0.48 -7.59 13.70
CA ILE A 99 -1.03 -8.79 14.33
C ILE A 99 -0.10 -9.28 15.45
N GLU A 100 1.21 -9.32 15.19
CA GLU A 100 2.21 -9.73 16.18
C GLU A 100 2.31 -8.75 17.35
N PHE A 101 2.21 -7.44 17.08
CA PHE A 101 2.17 -6.42 18.13
C PHE A 101 1.04 -6.67 19.15
N HIS A 102 -0.13 -7.11 18.67
CA HIS A 102 -1.28 -7.49 19.51
C HIS A 102 -1.20 -8.90 20.11
N GLY A 103 -0.06 -9.57 19.98
CA GLY A 103 0.21 -10.88 20.59
C GLY A 103 -0.03 -12.07 19.67
N GLY A 104 -0.13 -11.84 18.36
CA GLY A 104 -0.36 -12.86 17.35
C GLY A 104 -1.85 -13.12 17.11
N LYS A 105 -2.14 -13.86 16.02
CA LYS A 105 -3.50 -14.10 15.51
C LYS A 105 -4.49 -14.57 16.58
N GLU A 106 -4.16 -15.62 17.32
CA GLU A 106 -5.08 -16.23 18.28
C GLU A 106 -5.40 -15.30 19.45
N LYS A 107 -4.36 -14.70 20.04
CA LYS A 107 -4.52 -13.78 21.16
C LYS A 107 -5.31 -12.55 20.74
N PHE A 108 -5.00 -11.95 19.59
CA PHE A 108 -5.69 -10.76 19.11
C PHE A 108 -7.20 -11.00 18.92
N ILE A 109 -7.57 -12.13 18.31
CA ILE A 109 -8.98 -12.53 18.15
C ILE A 109 -9.63 -12.78 19.51
N SER A 110 -8.98 -13.57 20.39
CA SER A 110 -9.55 -13.93 21.70
C SER A 110 -9.75 -12.71 22.62
N ASN A 111 -8.85 -11.73 22.58
CA ASN A 111 -8.96 -10.50 23.37
C ASN A 111 -10.19 -9.69 22.95
N THR A 112 -10.43 -9.56 21.64
CA THR A 112 -11.62 -8.89 21.12
C THR A 112 -12.90 -9.66 21.48
N GLN A 113 -12.89 -10.99 21.38
CA GLN A 113 -14.03 -11.82 21.81
C GLN A 113 -14.33 -11.70 23.31
N ASN A 114 -13.30 -11.69 24.15
CA ASN A 114 -13.45 -11.55 25.60
C ASN A 114 -14.00 -10.18 25.97
N ARG A 115 -13.50 -9.10 25.36
CA ARG A 115 -14.06 -7.73 25.52
C ARG A 115 -15.56 -7.68 25.20
N HIS A 116 -15.98 -8.36 24.12
CA HIS A 116 -17.41 -8.43 23.77
C HIS A 116 -18.21 -9.23 24.80
N LYS A 117 -17.71 -10.40 25.23
CA LYS A 117 -18.37 -11.21 26.26
C LYS A 117 -18.53 -10.43 27.57
N ASP A 118 -17.51 -9.67 27.97
CA ASP A 118 -17.56 -8.88 29.20
C ASP A 118 -18.52 -7.69 29.07
N SER A 119 -18.56 -7.02 27.92
CA SER A 119 -19.58 -5.99 27.65
C SER A 119 -21.00 -6.54 27.73
N LEU A 120 -21.26 -7.75 27.21
CA LEU A 120 -22.57 -8.38 27.29
C LEU A 120 -22.97 -8.77 28.73
N LYS A 121 -22.00 -9.09 29.60
CA LYS A 121 -22.27 -9.34 31.03
C LYS A 121 -22.62 -8.06 31.81
N LEU A 122 -22.19 -6.89 31.31
CA LEU A 122 -22.44 -5.58 31.91
C LEU A 122 -23.77 -4.95 31.44
N GLU A 123 -24.64 -5.75 30.83
CA GLU A 123 -25.98 -5.33 30.43
C GLU A 123 -26.83 -5.01 31.67
N ASN A 124 -27.46 -3.84 31.68
CA ASN A 124 -28.28 -3.36 32.79
C ASN A 124 -29.72 -3.07 32.34
N GLU A 125 -30.62 -2.85 33.29
CA GLU A 125 -32.05 -2.61 33.00
C GLU A 125 -32.29 -1.41 32.08
N GLU A 126 -31.43 -0.38 32.17
CA GLU A 126 -31.52 0.81 31.33
C GLU A 126 -31.24 0.50 29.86
N ILE A 127 -30.17 -0.24 29.58
CA ILE A 127 -29.82 -0.70 28.24
C ILE A 127 -30.96 -1.54 27.65
N GLU A 128 -31.49 -2.50 28.40
CA GLU A 128 -32.53 -3.40 27.89
C GLU A 128 -33.86 -2.66 27.63
N LYS A 129 -34.25 -1.73 28.52
CA LYS A 129 -35.44 -0.89 28.33
C LYS A 129 -35.34 -0.05 27.06
N ARG A 130 -34.14 0.45 26.74
CA ARG A 130 -33.87 1.23 25.52
C ARG A 130 -33.86 0.33 24.28
N LYS A 131 -33.14 -0.80 24.31
CA LYS A 131 -33.12 -1.81 23.23
C LYS A 131 -34.52 -2.28 22.87
N ARG A 132 -35.38 -2.57 23.85
CA ARG A 132 -36.75 -3.03 23.61
C ARG A 132 -37.57 -2.08 22.73
N LYS A 133 -37.31 -0.77 22.80
CA LYS A 133 -37.99 0.24 21.96
C LYS A 133 -37.42 0.31 20.53
N LEU A 134 -36.24 -0.26 20.30
CA LEU A 134 -35.57 -0.33 19.00
C LEU A 134 -35.73 -1.70 18.32
N ARG A 135 -36.17 -2.73 19.05
CA ARG A 135 -36.56 -4.05 18.52
C ARG A 135 -37.96 -4.04 17.85
N GLU A 136 -38.30 -2.99 17.11
CA GLU A 136 -39.48 -2.95 16.25
C GLU A 136 -39.08 -2.55 14.82
N PRO A 137 -39.81 -2.97 13.77
CA PRO A 137 -39.57 -2.50 12.41
C PRO A 137 -39.57 -0.97 12.33
N LEU A 138 -38.69 -0.42 11.49
CA LEU A 138 -38.57 1.02 11.31
C LEU A 138 -39.89 1.61 10.80
N LYS A 139 -40.46 2.55 11.56
CA LYS A 139 -41.65 3.31 11.21
C LYS A 139 -41.27 4.77 11.06
N GLY A 140 -41.36 5.32 9.86
CA GLY A 140 -40.93 6.70 9.56
C GLY A 140 -41.53 7.74 10.51
N ALA A 141 -42.82 7.60 10.84
CA ALA A 141 -43.52 8.49 11.79
C ALA A 141 -42.93 8.51 13.22
N LYS A 142 -42.10 7.53 13.59
CA LYS A 142 -41.44 7.43 14.91
C LYS A 142 -39.94 7.75 14.87
N TRP A 143 -39.42 8.27 13.76
CA TRP A 143 -37.98 8.47 13.57
C TRP A 143 -37.31 9.24 14.71
N GLU A 144 -37.87 10.38 15.12
CA GLU A 144 -37.33 11.19 16.22
C GLU A 144 -37.25 10.42 17.55
N LYS A 145 -38.23 9.53 17.80
CA LYS A 145 -38.21 8.66 18.98
C LYS A 145 -37.07 7.65 18.90
N TYR A 146 -36.83 7.05 17.74
CA TYR A 146 -35.71 6.12 17.54
C TYR A 146 -34.37 6.84 17.67
N LYS A 147 -34.22 8.00 17.02
CA LYS A 147 -33.02 8.84 17.09
C LYS A 147 -32.66 9.18 18.54
N LYS A 148 -33.66 9.56 19.35
CA LYS A 148 -33.48 9.78 20.79
C LYS A 148 -32.96 8.53 21.51
N GLN A 149 -33.59 7.37 21.33
CA GLN A 149 -33.14 6.15 22.00
C GLN A 149 -31.74 5.70 21.55
N ILE A 150 -31.40 5.87 20.26
CA ILE A 150 -30.07 5.58 19.73
C ILE A 150 -29.03 6.51 20.34
N SER A 151 -29.30 7.81 20.42
CA SER A 151 -28.40 8.78 21.05
C SER A 151 -28.16 8.42 22.51
N GLU A 152 -29.23 8.17 23.27
CA GLU A 152 -29.12 7.85 24.69
C GLU A 152 -28.41 6.50 24.94
N LEU A 153 -28.48 5.55 24.01
CA LEU A 153 -27.69 4.30 24.09
C LEU A 153 -26.19 4.53 23.83
N LYS A 154 -25.83 5.47 22.94
CA LYS A 154 -24.42 5.81 22.65
C LYS A 154 -23.70 6.40 23.85
N ASP A 155 -24.43 7.08 24.72
CA ASP A 155 -23.88 7.72 25.91
C ASP A 155 -23.60 6.72 27.05
N ILE A 156 -24.03 5.45 26.92
CA ILE A 156 -23.82 4.41 27.93
C ILE A 156 -22.50 3.67 27.65
N PRO A 157 -21.44 3.79 28.50
CA PRO A 157 -20.10 3.27 28.20
C PRO A 157 -20.02 1.75 28.01
N THR A 158 -20.93 0.98 28.63
CA THR A 158 -20.97 -0.49 28.56
C THR A 158 -21.78 -1.01 27.38
N TYR A 159 -22.59 -0.16 26.73
CA TYR A 159 -23.35 -0.54 25.56
C TYR A 159 -22.45 -0.65 24.34
N ARG A 160 -22.71 -1.66 23.51
CA ARG A 160 -22.03 -1.87 22.23
C ARG A 160 -23.06 -2.07 21.15
N HIS A 161 -22.87 -1.41 20.01
CA HIS A 161 -23.75 -1.57 18.87
C HIS A 161 -23.61 -2.97 18.25
N PRO A 162 -24.63 -3.50 17.57
CA PRO A 162 -24.52 -4.79 16.87
C PRO A 162 -23.32 -4.87 15.91
N SER A 163 -22.97 -3.77 15.24
CA SER A 163 -21.79 -3.67 14.39
C SER A 163 -20.48 -3.86 15.15
N GLU A 164 -20.37 -3.33 16.37
CA GLU A 164 -19.19 -3.50 17.24
C GLU A 164 -19.11 -4.93 17.75
N LEU A 165 -20.24 -5.56 18.11
CA LEU A 165 -20.26 -6.97 18.54
C LEU A 165 -19.78 -7.92 17.43
N LEU A 166 -19.96 -7.55 16.16
CA LEU A 166 -19.44 -8.29 15.01
C LEU A 166 -17.95 -8.04 14.73
N ALA A 167 -17.28 -7.11 15.44
CA ALA A 167 -15.90 -6.76 15.16
C ALA A 167 -14.93 -7.94 15.33
N SER A 168 -15.19 -8.89 16.25
CA SER A 168 -14.35 -10.09 16.39
C SER A 168 -14.44 -11.02 15.18
N PHE A 169 -15.61 -11.08 14.53
CA PHE A 169 -15.79 -11.83 13.30
C PHE A 169 -15.08 -11.13 12.14
N GLY A 170 -15.25 -9.81 12.03
CA GLY A 170 -14.53 -8.98 11.04
C GLY A 170 -13.01 -9.11 11.17
N LEU A 171 -12.48 -9.02 12.39
CA LEU A 171 -11.05 -9.19 12.69
C LEU A 171 -10.53 -10.57 12.26
N LYS A 172 -11.28 -11.64 12.55
CA LYS A 172 -10.90 -13.00 12.13
C LYS A 172 -10.76 -13.08 10.61
N TYR A 173 -11.77 -12.62 9.88
CA TYR A 173 -11.76 -12.65 8.41
C TYR A 173 -10.69 -11.74 7.82
N PHE A 174 -10.46 -10.57 8.42
CA PHE A 174 -9.38 -9.67 8.04
C PHE A 174 -8.02 -10.36 8.14
N ILE A 175 -7.70 -10.97 9.29
CA ILE A 175 -6.44 -11.68 9.50
C ILE A 175 -6.29 -12.85 8.52
N GLU A 176 -7.36 -13.63 8.29
CA GLU A 176 -7.35 -14.74 7.33
C GLU A 176 -7.19 -14.28 5.87
N SER A 177 -7.70 -13.10 5.54
CA SER A 177 -7.63 -12.54 4.18
C SER A 177 -6.25 -11.99 3.86
N VAL A 178 -5.61 -11.30 4.81
CA VAL A 178 -4.29 -10.69 4.59
C VAL A 178 -3.15 -11.66 4.87
N GLY A 179 -3.23 -12.44 5.95
CA GLY A 179 -2.20 -13.44 6.31
C GLY A 179 -2.32 -14.75 5.53
N GLY A 180 -3.35 -14.91 4.70
CA GLY A 180 -3.56 -16.11 3.87
C GLY A 180 -2.99 -15.99 2.45
N SER A 181 -3.03 -17.10 1.71
CA SER A 181 -2.62 -17.15 0.29
C SER A 181 -3.54 -16.39 -0.67
N ASN A 182 -4.71 -15.94 -0.19
CA ASN A 182 -5.76 -15.34 -1.01
C ASN A 182 -5.63 -13.82 -1.15
N PHE A 183 -4.65 -13.20 -0.48
CA PHE A 183 -4.44 -11.77 -0.60
C PHE A 183 -4.08 -11.38 -2.03
N LYS A 184 -4.77 -10.37 -2.55
CA LYS A 184 -4.50 -9.77 -3.86
C LYS A 184 -4.32 -8.27 -3.71
N SER A 185 -3.42 -7.69 -4.51
CA SER A 185 -3.16 -6.25 -4.48
C SER A 185 -4.39 -5.38 -4.73
N VAL A 186 -5.38 -5.85 -5.49
CA VAL A 186 -6.70 -5.18 -5.66
C VAL A 186 -7.44 -4.95 -4.34
N MET A 187 -7.15 -5.73 -3.30
CA MET A 187 -7.79 -5.59 -1.99
C MET A 187 -7.19 -4.44 -1.16
N ILE A 188 -6.01 -3.93 -1.51
CA ILE A 188 -5.29 -2.93 -0.71
C ILE A 188 -6.14 -1.67 -0.48
N PRO A 189 -6.70 -1.00 -1.52
CA PRO A 189 -7.49 0.21 -1.29
C PRO A 189 -8.71 -0.04 -0.41
N ASP A 190 -9.40 -1.17 -0.62
CA ASP A 190 -10.58 -1.55 0.16
C ASP A 190 -10.24 -1.74 1.65
N ILE A 191 -9.12 -2.43 1.95
CA ILE A 191 -8.66 -2.61 3.32
C ILE A 191 -8.25 -1.26 3.94
N LEU A 192 -7.56 -0.40 3.20
CA LEU A 192 -7.14 0.93 3.68
C LEU A 192 -8.35 1.78 4.07
N GLU A 193 -9.40 1.83 3.25
CA GLU A 193 -10.61 2.61 3.52
C GLU A 193 -11.49 1.94 4.58
N ASN A 194 -11.83 0.67 4.42
CA ASN A 194 -12.88 0.03 5.21
C ASN A 194 -12.38 -0.61 6.51
N ALA A 195 -11.13 -1.09 6.56
CA ALA A 195 -10.56 -1.66 7.78
C ALA A 195 -9.76 -0.64 8.58
N PHE A 196 -8.94 0.17 7.89
CA PHE A 196 -8.09 1.15 8.55
C PHE A 196 -8.67 2.56 8.62
N GLY A 197 -9.74 2.88 7.88
CA GLY A 197 -10.37 4.20 7.92
C GLY A 197 -9.48 5.30 7.35
N ILE A 198 -8.61 4.97 6.39
CA ILE A 198 -7.73 5.93 5.72
C ILE A 198 -8.48 6.59 4.57
N ASP A 199 -8.54 7.92 4.59
CA ASP A 199 -9.07 8.71 3.49
C ASP A 199 -8.13 8.65 2.27
N LEU A 200 -8.64 8.13 1.15
CA LEU A 200 -7.92 8.02 -0.12
C LEU A 200 -8.31 9.07 -1.16
N SER A 201 -9.15 10.06 -0.80
CA SER A 201 -9.64 11.10 -1.71
C SER A 201 -8.60 12.18 -2.08
N GLU A 202 -7.43 12.16 -1.44
CA GLU A 202 -6.36 13.12 -1.69
C GLU A 202 -5.77 12.99 -3.11
N LYS A 203 -5.61 14.11 -3.79
CA LYS A 203 -4.95 14.20 -5.10
C LYS A 203 -3.49 14.66 -4.92
N VAL A 204 -2.56 13.70 -4.94
CA VAL A 204 -1.13 13.96 -4.68
C VAL A 204 -0.24 13.82 -5.92
N ASN A 205 -0.83 13.45 -7.06
CA ASN A 205 -0.09 13.17 -8.28
C ASN A 205 0.46 14.45 -8.91
N LYS A 206 1.64 14.32 -9.50
CA LYS A 206 2.32 15.43 -10.21
C LYS A 206 2.32 15.30 -11.72
N HIS A 207 2.05 14.10 -12.22
CA HIS A 207 2.04 13.86 -13.66
C HIS A 207 0.71 14.37 -14.26
N PRO A 208 0.72 15.10 -15.39
CA PRO A 208 -0.50 15.66 -15.99
C PRO A 208 -1.61 14.62 -16.18
N ASP A 209 -1.30 13.42 -16.68
CA ASP A 209 -2.29 12.34 -16.87
C ASP A 209 -2.96 11.81 -15.58
N LEU A 210 -2.46 12.19 -14.41
CA LEU A 210 -2.84 11.62 -13.11
C LEU A 210 -3.29 12.69 -12.11
N GLU A 211 -3.17 13.99 -12.42
CA GLU A 211 -3.41 15.07 -11.47
C GLU A 211 -4.83 15.06 -10.89
N ASP A 212 -5.80 14.66 -11.71
CA ASP A 212 -7.20 14.54 -11.31
C ASP A 212 -7.52 13.29 -10.50
N LYS A 213 -6.61 12.31 -10.46
CA LYS A 213 -6.84 11.03 -9.79
C LYS A 213 -6.54 11.12 -8.31
N ASP A 214 -7.43 10.56 -7.50
CA ASP A 214 -7.19 10.38 -6.08
C ASP A 214 -6.22 9.21 -5.80
N LEU A 215 -5.91 8.93 -4.53
CA LEU A 215 -4.97 7.88 -4.17
C LEU A 215 -5.44 6.49 -4.60
N LYS A 216 -6.75 6.22 -4.57
CA LYS A 216 -7.35 4.94 -4.92
C LYS A 216 -7.37 4.73 -6.42
N GLU A 217 -7.86 5.70 -7.18
CA GLU A 217 -7.87 5.69 -8.64
C GLU A 217 -6.45 5.56 -9.20
N THR A 218 -5.48 6.20 -8.53
CA THR A 218 -4.06 6.05 -8.88
C THR A 218 -3.55 4.65 -8.59
N PHE A 219 -3.94 4.05 -7.46
CA PHE A 219 -3.53 2.68 -7.14
C PHE A 219 -4.03 1.69 -8.20
N ASP A 220 -5.30 1.79 -8.56
CA ASP A 220 -5.93 0.95 -9.59
C ASP A 220 -5.28 1.15 -10.95
N TYR A 221 -5.05 2.40 -11.35
CA TYR A 221 -4.33 2.75 -12.58
C TYR A 221 -2.95 2.08 -12.63
N VAL A 222 -2.17 2.18 -11.55
CA VAL A 222 -0.81 1.63 -11.51
C VAL A 222 -0.82 0.11 -11.50
N ARG A 223 -1.78 -0.52 -10.81
CA ARG A 223 -1.95 -1.97 -10.83
C ARG A 223 -2.23 -2.47 -12.25
N ASP A 224 -3.13 -1.82 -12.97
CA ASP A 224 -3.50 -2.22 -14.32
C ASP A 224 -2.32 -2.02 -15.29
N LEU A 225 -1.59 -0.89 -15.16
CA LEU A 225 -0.35 -0.65 -15.88
C LEU A 225 0.72 -1.71 -15.57
N ARG A 226 0.90 -2.09 -14.30
CA ARG A 226 1.80 -3.17 -13.87
C ARG A 226 1.42 -4.50 -14.51
N ASN A 227 0.14 -4.83 -14.56
CA ASN A 227 -0.35 -6.07 -15.18
C ASN A 227 -0.11 -6.07 -16.69
N GLN A 228 -0.35 -4.94 -17.37
CA GLN A 228 -0.03 -4.81 -18.80
C GLN A 228 1.46 -5.01 -19.07
N ILE A 229 2.34 -4.36 -18.31
CA ILE A 229 3.79 -4.53 -18.43
C ILE A 229 4.19 -5.98 -18.14
N GLY A 230 3.65 -6.58 -17.07
CA GLY A 230 3.95 -7.96 -16.66
C GLY A 230 3.53 -9.01 -17.69
N HIS A 231 2.46 -8.76 -18.45
CA HIS A 231 2.02 -9.61 -19.56
C HIS A 231 2.77 -9.35 -20.88
N GLY A 232 3.74 -8.43 -20.90
CA GLY A 232 4.52 -8.11 -22.09
C GLY A 232 3.81 -7.18 -23.08
N ASN A 233 2.69 -6.55 -22.70
CA ASN A 233 2.04 -5.57 -23.56
C ASN A 233 2.95 -4.35 -23.71
N SER A 234 3.01 -3.78 -24.93
CA SER A 234 3.80 -2.58 -25.28
C SER A 234 3.17 -1.31 -24.70
N SER A 235 2.99 -1.26 -23.39
CA SER A 235 2.61 -0.05 -22.68
C SER A 235 3.79 0.92 -22.74
N GLU A 236 3.61 2.04 -23.43
CA GLU A 236 4.57 3.14 -23.42
C GLU A 236 4.54 3.81 -22.04
N LEU A 237 5.51 3.46 -21.20
CA LEU A 237 5.71 4.10 -19.91
C LEU A 237 6.96 4.98 -19.97
N GLY A 238 6.75 6.29 -20.05
CA GLY A 238 7.83 7.26 -19.96
C GLY A 238 8.50 7.25 -18.58
N PHE A 239 9.82 7.46 -18.55
CA PHE A 239 10.59 7.48 -17.31
C PHE A 239 10.09 8.51 -16.28
N ASN A 240 9.69 9.70 -16.73
CA ASN A 240 9.15 10.74 -15.83
C ASN A 240 7.88 10.26 -15.13
N LYS A 241 6.96 9.65 -15.88
CA LYS A 241 5.73 9.06 -15.34
C LYS A 241 6.04 7.95 -14.34
N ALA A 242 6.98 7.05 -14.65
CA ALA A 242 7.42 6.02 -13.71
C ALA A 242 7.96 6.62 -12.39
N MET A 243 8.76 7.69 -12.47
CA MET A 243 9.28 8.38 -11.28
C MET A 243 8.19 9.05 -10.46
N ASP A 244 7.17 9.65 -11.09
CA ASP A 244 6.03 10.22 -10.39
C ASP A 244 5.16 9.13 -9.72
N LEU A 245 5.01 7.97 -10.35
CA LEU A 245 4.34 6.81 -9.74
C LEU A 245 5.11 6.26 -8.54
N ILE A 246 6.45 6.26 -8.58
CA ILE A 246 7.28 5.91 -7.42
C ILE A 246 7.09 6.93 -6.28
N ARG A 247 7.01 8.23 -6.59
CA ARG A 247 6.73 9.27 -5.59
C ARG A 247 5.34 9.07 -4.98
N TYR A 248 4.34 8.77 -5.79
CA TYR A 248 3.00 8.39 -5.32
C TYR A 248 3.07 7.23 -4.31
N PHE A 249 3.77 6.15 -4.63
CA PHE A 249 3.93 5.02 -3.70
C PHE A 249 4.62 5.39 -2.39
N ARG A 250 5.61 6.28 -2.44
CA ARG A 250 6.25 6.83 -1.23
C ARG A 250 5.25 7.61 -0.38
N THR A 251 4.48 8.50 -0.99
CA THR A 251 3.44 9.29 -0.30
C THR A 251 2.40 8.39 0.35
N LEU A 252 1.89 7.40 -0.41
CA LEU A 252 0.92 6.44 0.11
C LEU A 252 1.49 5.64 1.28
N ALA A 253 2.71 5.12 1.16
CA ALA A 253 3.34 4.34 2.23
C ALA A 253 3.55 5.15 3.52
N VAL A 254 3.99 6.41 3.42
CA VAL A 254 4.11 7.31 4.57
C VAL A 254 2.76 7.53 5.25
N LYS A 255 1.70 7.74 4.45
CA LYS A 255 0.34 7.93 4.96
C LYS A 255 -0.14 6.69 5.72
N ILE A 256 0.05 5.51 5.13
CA ILE A 256 -0.31 4.24 5.75
C ILE A 256 0.45 4.06 7.06
N ASP A 257 1.79 4.13 7.04
CA ASP A 257 2.62 3.87 8.22
C ASP A 257 2.28 4.83 9.36
N SER A 258 2.20 6.13 9.07
CA SER A 258 1.88 7.16 10.07
C SER A 258 0.50 6.93 10.70
N HIS A 259 -0.49 6.55 9.89
CA HIS A 259 -1.84 6.28 10.38
C HIS A 259 -1.90 5.02 11.23
N LEU A 260 -1.24 3.94 10.80
CA LEU A 260 -1.21 2.68 11.54
C LEU A 260 -0.49 2.85 12.87
N VAL A 261 0.69 3.47 12.88
CA VAL A 261 1.46 3.72 14.11
C VAL A 261 0.65 4.54 15.11
N LYS A 262 -0.03 5.59 14.63
CA LYS A 262 -0.82 6.47 15.50
C LYS A 262 -2.04 5.79 16.11
N ASN A 263 -2.75 4.94 15.36
CA ASN A 263 -4.10 4.49 15.74
C ASN A 263 -4.20 2.99 16.05
N PHE A 264 -3.32 2.16 15.47
CA PHE A 264 -3.43 0.69 15.51
C PHE A 264 -2.30 0.01 16.28
N PHE A 265 -1.10 0.60 16.33
CA PHE A 265 0.00 0.15 17.20
C PHE A 265 -0.13 0.69 18.64
N VAL A 266 -1.31 0.47 19.23
CA VAL A 266 -1.64 0.86 20.60
C VAL A 266 -1.89 -0.40 21.42
N LEU A 267 -1.22 -0.54 22.56
CA LEU A 267 -1.36 -1.73 23.40
C LEU A 267 -2.80 -1.83 23.93
N GLU A 268 -3.49 -2.89 23.52
CA GLU A 268 -4.82 -3.22 24.04
C GLU A 268 -4.78 -4.19 25.23
N ARG A 269 -3.56 -4.53 25.70
CA ARG A 269 -3.32 -5.49 26.79
C ARG A 269 -2.42 -4.88 27.86
N TYR A 270 -2.75 -5.19 29.11
CA TYR A 270 -1.83 -5.14 30.25
C TYR A 270 -1.38 -6.57 30.49
N ASN A 271 -0.27 -6.98 29.86
CA ASN A 271 0.55 -8.16 30.17
C ASN A 271 1.74 -8.20 29.22
#